data_AF-A8UW15-F1
#
_entry.id   AF-A8UW15-F1
#
_cell.length_a   1.000
_cell.length_b   1.000
_cell.length_c   1.000
_cell.angle_alpha   90.00
_cell.angle_beta   90.00
_cell.angle_gamma   90.00
#
_symmetry.space_group_name_H-M   'P 1'
#
loop_
_entity.id
_entity.type
_entity.pdbx_description
1 polymer ?
#
loop_
_entity_poly.entity_id
_entity_poly.type
_entity_poly.pdbx_seq_one_letter_code
_entity_poly.pdbx_strand_id
1 'polypeptide(L)' 'MPFIGNISIPELLIILAIVFVLFGASRIPEAGKALGAGIRNFKKALSGEIEVEEDEKKIKEVKAEEVKEDKKEEAKAG' A
#
# COMPACT_ATOMS: atom_id res chain seq x y z
N MET A 1 3.28 11.35 -37.83
CA MET A 1 2.25 10.68 -37.01
C MET A 1 2.89 9.55 -36.20
N PRO A 2 3.48 9.79 -35.02
CA PRO A 2 4.17 8.74 -34.27
C PRO A 2 3.47 8.48 -32.92
N PHE A 3 2.51 7.57 -32.86
CA PHE A 3 1.87 7.18 -31.58
C PHE A 3 1.61 5.67 -31.44
N ILE A 4 2.05 4.84 -32.38
CA ILE A 4 1.80 3.39 -32.35
C ILE A 4 3.15 2.70 -32.41
N GLY A 5 3.77 2.42 -31.26
CA GLY A 5 4.96 1.56 -31.30
C GLY A 5 5.65 1.36 -29.97
N ASN A 6 5.69 2.35 -29.10
CA ASN A 6 6.38 2.22 -27.82
C ASN A 6 5.61 2.99 -26.76
N ILE A 7 4.77 2.30 -25.99
CA ILE A 7 4.32 2.81 -24.69
C ILE A 7 5.58 3.16 -23.94
N SER A 8 5.86 4.45 -23.92
CA SER A 8 7.03 4.99 -23.26
C SER A 8 6.67 5.17 -21.80
N ILE A 9 7.64 4.99 -20.90
CA ILE A 9 7.48 5.25 -19.45
C ILE A 9 6.64 6.52 -19.13
N PRO A 10 6.79 7.67 -19.82
CA PRO A 10 5.92 8.84 -19.60
C PRO A 10 4.42 8.60 -19.82
N GLU A 11 4.04 7.82 -20.82
CA GLU A 11 2.63 7.51 -21.12
C GLU A 11 2.02 6.63 -20.04
N LEU A 12 2.79 5.63 -19.56
CA LEU A 12 2.39 4.79 -18.44
C LEU A 12 2.22 5.62 -17.15
N LEU A 13 3.09 6.60 -16.91
CA LEU A 13 2.98 7.52 -15.77
C LEU A 13 1.71 8.38 -15.84
N ILE A 14 1.31 8.85 -17.03
CA ILE A 14 0.07 9.61 -17.21
C ILE A 14 -1.15 8.74 -16.91
N ILE A 15 -1.19 7.51 -17.42
CA ILE A 15 -2.27 6.56 -17.12
C ILE A 15 -2.31 6.25 -15.63
N LEU A 16 -1.15 6.00 -15.01
CA LEU A 16 -1.04 5.75 -13.58
C LEU A 16 -1.56 6.95 -12.77
N ALA A 17 -1.24 8.19 -13.17
CA ALA A 17 -1.71 9.39 -12.49
C ALA A 17 -3.24 9.52 -12.54
N ILE A 18 -3.88 9.22 -13.68
CA ILE A 18 -5.34 9.23 -13.80
C ILE A 18 -5.96 8.20 -12.84
N VAL A 19 -5.46 6.96 -12.87
CA VAL A 19 -5.89 5.90 -11.94
C VAL A 19 -5.68 6.33 -10.50
N PHE A 20 -4.54 6.95 -10.18
CA PHE A 20 -4.22 7.41 -8.84
C PHE A 20 -5.16 8.53 -8.35
N VAL A 21 -5.64 9.39 -9.23
CA VAL A 21 -6.64 10.42 -8.89
C VAL A 21 -8.02 9.79 -8.65
N LEU A 22 -8.41 8.81 -9.45
CA LEU A 22 -9.72 8.12 -9.30
C LEU A 22 -9.78 7.25 -8.05
N PHE A 23 -8.74 6.47 -7.79
CA PHE A 23 -8.68 5.53 -6.68
C PHE A 23 -8.04 6.13 -5.42
N GLY A 24 -7.26 7.19 -5.55
CA GLY A 24 -6.52 7.82 -4.47
C GLY A 24 -5.21 7.09 -4.12
N ALA A 25 -4.33 7.81 -3.44
CA ALA A 25 -3.01 7.34 -3.05
C ALA A 25 -3.02 6.13 -2.09
N SER A 26 -4.09 5.98 -1.32
CA SER A 26 -4.20 4.95 -0.28
C SER A 26 -4.67 3.60 -0.80
N ARG A 27 -5.46 3.57 -1.89
CA ARG A 27 -6.07 2.31 -2.37
C ARG A 27 -5.10 1.40 -3.11
N ILE A 28 -4.17 1.95 -3.88
CA ILE A 28 -3.13 1.18 -4.56
C ILE A 28 -2.24 0.39 -3.57
N PRO A 29 -1.66 0.99 -2.52
CA PRO A 29 -0.84 0.24 -1.57
C PRO A 29 -1.66 -0.74 -0.72
N GLU A 30 -2.93 -0.45 -0.42
CA GLU A 30 -3.83 -1.38 0.29
C GLU A 30 -4.11 -2.65 -0.56
N ALA A 31 -4.48 -2.45 -1.83
CA ALA A 31 -4.66 -3.54 -2.79
C ALA A 31 -3.34 -4.31 -3.02
N GLY A 32 -2.21 -3.61 -3.16
CA GLY A 32 -0.90 -4.22 -3.31
C GLY A 32 -0.46 -5.06 -2.10
N LYS A 33 -0.78 -4.63 -0.87
CA LYS A 33 -0.53 -5.41 0.36
C LYS A 33 -1.34 -6.71 0.36
N ALA A 34 -2.62 -6.65 0.02
CA ALA A 34 -3.49 -7.83 -0.03
C ALA A 34 -3.07 -8.82 -1.11
N LEU A 35 -2.82 -8.33 -2.34
CA LEU A 35 -2.33 -9.14 -3.44
C LEU A 35 -0.95 -9.74 -3.14
N GLY A 36 -0.04 -8.94 -2.58
CA GLY A 36 1.29 -9.38 -2.18
C GLY A 36 1.27 -10.47 -1.10
N ALA A 37 0.39 -10.34 -0.10
CA ALA A 37 0.18 -11.38 0.91
C ALA A 37 -0.33 -12.69 0.28
N GLY A 38 -1.30 -12.59 -0.64
CA GLY A 38 -1.81 -13.75 -1.38
C GLY A 38 -0.73 -14.45 -2.22
N ILE A 39 0.06 -13.68 -2.98
CA ILE A 39 1.17 -14.21 -3.78
C ILE A 39 2.25 -14.83 -2.89
N ARG A 40 2.60 -14.20 -1.76
CA ARG A 40 3.58 -14.73 -0.80
C ARG A 40 3.11 -16.06 -0.22
N ASN A 41 1.85 -16.16 0.19
CA ASN A 41 1.26 -17.39 0.71
C ASN A 41 1.18 -18.48 -0.37
N PHE A 42 0.83 -18.11 -1.60
CA PHE A 42 0.81 -19.04 -2.74
C PHE A 42 2.22 -19.59 -3.04
N LYS A 43 3.24 -18.73 -3.04
CA LYS A 43 4.63 -19.15 -3.23
C LYS A 43 5.11 -20.05 -2.08
N LYS A 44 4.79 -19.71 -0.82
CA LYS A 44 5.11 -20.54 0.36
C LYS A 44 4.49 -21.95 0.25
N ALA A 45 3.21 -22.02 -0.13
CA ALA A 45 2.51 -23.29 -0.32
C ALA A 45 3.13 -24.16 -1.44
N LEU A 46 3.58 -23.54 -2.54
CA LEU A 46 4.27 -24.23 -3.62
C LEU A 46 5.69 -24.70 -3.24
N SER A 47 6.38 -23.96 -2.37
CA SER A 47 7.73 -24.31 -1.89
C SER A 47 7.74 -25.33 -0.75
N GLY A 48 6.59 -25.72 -0.21
CA GLY A 48 6.48 -26.68 0.90
C GLY A 48 6.95 -26.14 2.25
N GLU A 49 7.29 -24.85 2.33
CA GLU A 49 7.68 -24.14 3.54
C GLU A 49 6.42 -23.64 4.26
N ILE A 50 5.84 -24.48 5.13
CA ILE A 50 4.74 -24.08 6.00
C ILE A 50 5.33 -23.33 7.20
N GLU A 51 5.58 -22.03 7.03
CA GLU A 51 5.78 -21.11 8.13
C GLU A 51 4.49 -20.32 8.38
N VAL A 52 3.83 -20.64 9.49
CA VAL A 52 2.68 -19.92 10.02
C VAL A 52 3.20 -18.60 10.62
N GLU A 53 3.42 -17.60 9.78
CA GLU A 53 3.74 -16.24 10.25
C GLU A 53 2.45 -15.45 10.43
N GLU A 54 2.07 -15.29 11.69
CA GLU A 54 1.02 -14.41 12.20
C GLU A 54 1.19 -12.96 11.69
N ASP A 55 0.14 -12.43 11.06
CA ASP A 55 -0.51 -11.15 11.37
C ASP A 55 0.29 -9.95 11.96
N GLU A 56 1.55 -9.73 11.57
CA GLU A 56 2.36 -8.61 12.09
C GLU A 56 1.92 -7.19 11.65
N LYS A 57 0.82 -7.05 10.89
CA LYS A 57 0.37 -5.73 10.39
C LYS A 57 -0.97 -5.25 10.94
N LYS A 58 -1.59 -5.94 11.89
CA LYS A 58 -2.68 -5.36 12.69
C LYS A 58 -2.18 -4.33 13.73
N ILE A 59 -0.86 -4.26 13.96
CA ILE A 59 -0.23 -3.46 15.02
C ILE A 59 0.12 -2.02 14.59
N LYS A 60 0.24 -1.73 13.28
CA LYS A 60 0.71 -0.40 12.82
C LYS A 60 -0.41 0.63 12.63
N GLU A 61 -1.68 0.22 12.53
CA GLU A 61 -2.81 1.16 12.44
C GLU A 61 -3.30 1.60 13.82
N VAL A 62 -3.24 0.76 14.85
CA VAL A 62 -3.60 1.16 16.24
C VAL A 62 -2.63 2.24 16.77
N LYS A 63 -1.35 2.18 16.38
CA LYS A 63 -0.30 3.09 16.91
C LYS A 63 -0.18 4.43 16.17
N ALA A 64 -0.82 4.60 15.01
CA ALA A 64 -0.79 5.87 14.27
C ALA A 64 -1.93 6.81 14.65
N GLU A 65 -2.98 6.28 15.30
CA GLU A 65 -4.14 7.04 15.78
C GLU A 65 -3.91 7.56 17.23
N GLU A 66 -3.32 6.77 18.14
CA GLU A 66 -2.98 7.22 19.51
C GLU A 66 -1.98 8.40 19.53
N VAL A 67 -1.00 8.45 18.62
CA VAL A 67 0.04 9.51 18.64
C VAL A 67 -0.49 10.89 18.21
N LYS A 68 -1.71 10.97 17.65
CA LYS A 68 -2.32 12.24 17.22
C LYS A 68 -3.23 12.88 18.27
N GLU A 69 -3.66 12.14 19.30
CA GLU A 69 -4.56 12.68 20.32
C GLU A 69 -3.79 13.35 21.48
N ASP A 70 -2.67 12.77 21.94
CA ASP A 70 -1.85 13.34 23.02
C ASP A 70 -1.16 14.67 22.66
N LYS A 71 -0.85 14.92 21.37
CA LYS A 71 -0.10 16.13 20.98
C LYS A 71 -0.95 17.41 20.90
N LYS A 72 -2.27 17.33 21.12
CA LYS A 72 -3.17 18.50 21.09
C LYS A 72 -3.43 19.09 22.48
N GLU A 73 -3.12 18.37 23.57
CA GLU A 73 -3.41 18.80 24.93
C GLU A 73 -2.29 19.63 25.57
N GLU A 74 -1.02 19.36 25.23
CA GLU A 74 0.14 20.06 25.82
C GLU A 74 0.38 21.49 25.27
N ALA A 75 -0.25 21.90 24.17
CA ALA A 75 -0.03 23.23 23.56
C ALA A 75 -0.97 24.34 24.07
N LYS A 76 -1.85 24.07 25.04
CA LYS A 76 -2.82 25.06 25.58
C LYS A 76 -2.66 25.40 27.06
N ALA A 77 -1.65 24.86 27.75
CA ALA A 77 -1.44 25.09 29.18
C ALA A 77 -0.06 25.69 29.55
N GLY A 78 0.72 26.15 28.56
CA GLY A 78 2.01 26.83 28.76
C GLY A 78 1.96 28.31 28.41
#